data_AF-A0ABD5WJA4-F1
#
_entry.id   AF-A0ABD5WJA4-F1
#
_cell.length_a   1.000
_cell.length_b   1.000
_cell.length_c   1.000
_cell.angle_alpha   90.00
_cell.angle_beta   90.00
_cell.angle_gamma   90.00
#
_symmetry.space_group_name_H-M   'P 1'
#
loop_
_entity.id
_entity.type
_entity.pdbx_description
1 polymer ?
#
loop_
_entity_poly.entity_id
_entity_poly.type
_entity_poly.pdbx_seq_one_letter_code
_entity_poly.pdbx_strand_id
1 'polypeptide(L)'
;MFSQFTRSFDLPAPVPKLLRPLGAWAAMAVLAVANGVLRELAIVPRIGEYAGHVVSTGLLVGAILAVAYAYFARTPDAYTTRELAAIGVGWTVLTVGFEFLVGYAEGTPVSVTLGQYDVLAGQVWILVPLTLVAAPLLFGRSRGAGGGGDGAAAGGAE
;
A
#
# COMPACT_ATOMS: atom_id res chain seq x y z
N MET A 1 31.99 -45.36 8.28
CA MET A 1 31.22 -45.32 9.53
C MET A 1 31.59 -44.00 10.21
N PHE A 2 30.91 -42.87 10.10
CA PHE A 2 29.55 -42.50 9.69
C PHE A 2 29.61 -41.26 8.78
N SER A 3 28.83 -41.29 7.71
CA SER A 3 28.56 -40.17 6.82
C SER A 3 27.34 -39.41 7.32
N GLN A 4 27.37 -38.07 7.21
CA GLN A 4 26.23 -37.16 7.00
C GLN A 4 25.02 -37.26 7.94
N PHE A 5 24.79 -36.25 8.80
CA PHE A 5 23.43 -35.73 9.04
C PHE A 5 23.34 -34.39 9.80
N THR A 6 24.10 -33.37 9.41
CA THR A 6 23.62 -32.00 9.65
C THR A 6 22.89 -31.57 8.39
N ARG A 7 21.61 -31.92 8.30
CA ARG A 7 20.69 -31.24 7.38
C ARG A 7 20.81 -29.75 7.70
N SER A 8 21.47 -28.99 6.84
CA SER A 8 21.21 -27.56 6.76
C SER A 8 19.71 -27.46 6.54
N PHE A 9 19.01 -26.92 7.54
CA PHE A 9 17.64 -26.50 7.37
C PHE A 9 17.75 -25.33 6.39
N ASP A 10 17.65 -25.62 5.08
CA ASP A 10 17.61 -24.59 4.06
C ASP A 10 16.37 -23.75 4.36
N LEU A 11 16.60 -22.63 5.06
CA LEU A 11 15.57 -21.63 5.29
C LEU A 11 15.02 -21.25 3.91
N PRO A 12 13.70 -21.06 3.77
CA PRO A 12 13.12 -20.59 2.51
C PRO A 12 13.93 -19.38 2.02
N ALA A 13 14.29 -19.38 0.74
CA ALA A 13 15.10 -18.33 0.12
C ALA A 13 14.63 -16.96 0.64
N PRO A 14 15.55 -16.04 0.99
CA PRO A 14 15.17 -14.77 1.60
C PRO A 14 14.13 -14.09 0.71
N VAL A 15 12.94 -13.86 1.27
CA VAL A 15 11.82 -13.25 0.54
C VAL A 15 12.32 -11.97 -0.10
N PRO A 16 12.19 -11.81 -1.44
CA PRO A 16 12.61 -10.60 -2.12
C PRO A 16 12.06 -9.38 -1.40
N LYS A 17 12.93 -8.42 -1.13
CA LYS A 17 12.61 -7.21 -0.35
C LYS A 17 11.37 -6.47 -0.87
N LEU A 18 11.11 -6.53 -2.18
CA LEU A 18 9.93 -5.96 -2.84
C LEU A 18 8.61 -6.71 -2.55
N LEU A 19 8.65 -7.95 -2.07
CA LEU A 19 7.45 -8.71 -1.69
C LEU A 19 7.04 -8.48 -0.23
N ARG A 20 7.94 -7.97 0.61
CA ARG A 20 7.66 -7.71 2.04
C ARG A 20 6.45 -6.77 2.26
N PRO A 21 6.21 -5.74 1.43
CA PRO A 21 5.06 -4.86 1.57
C PRO A 21 3.72 -5.48 1.11
N LEU A 22 3.70 -6.71 0.59
CA LEU A 22 2.45 -7.37 0.19
C LEU A 22 1.49 -7.61 1.35
N GLY A 23 2.01 -7.86 2.56
CA GLY A 23 1.17 -7.98 3.75
C GLY A 23 0.43 -6.69 4.08
N ALA A 24 1.09 -5.53 3.90
CA ALA A 24 0.45 -4.23 4.05
C ALA A 24 -0.63 -4.02 2.98
N TRP A 25 -0.37 -4.41 1.73
CA TRP A 25 -1.40 -4.38 0.68
C TRP A 25 -2.61 -5.26 1.00
N ALA A 26 -2.40 -6.49 1.45
CA ALA A 26 -3.49 -7.38 1.82
C ALA A 26 -4.36 -6.77 2.94
N ALA A 27 -3.74 -6.12 3.94
CA ALA A 27 -4.46 -5.39 4.98
C ALA A 27 -5.28 -4.23 4.39
N MET A 28 -4.72 -3.46 3.45
CA MET A 28 -5.45 -2.39 2.75
C MET A 28 -6.62 -2.93 1.93
N ALA A 29 -6.48 -4.08 1.27
CA ALA A 29 -7.58 -4.70 0.52
C ALA A 29 -8.75 -5.09 1.44
N VAL A 30 -8.47 -5.66 2.62
CA VAL A 30 -9.50 -5.95 3.64
C VAL A 30 -10.19 -4.66 4.10
N LEU A 31 -9.42 -3.60 4.35
CA LEU A 31 -9.97 -2.30 4.72
C LEU A 31 -10.82 -1.68 3.60
N ALA A 32 -10.44 -1.88 2.33
CA ALA A 32 -11.21 -1.40 1.18
C ALA A 32 -12.59 -2.08 1.10
N VAL A 33 -12.65 -3.40 1.28
CA VAL A 33 -13.92 -4.14 1.33
C VAL A 33 -14.77 -3.67 2.52
N ALA A 34 -14.19 -3.57 3.72
CA ALA A 34 -14.88 -3.09 4.90
C ALA A 34 -15.41 -1.65 4.71
N ASN A 35 -14.64 -0.78 4.07
CA ASN A 35 -15.04 0.58 3.74
C ASN A 35 -16.18 0.63 2.72
N GLY A 36 -16.19 -0.26 1.71
CA GLY A 36 -17.30 -0.40 0.77
C GLY A 36 -18.58 -0.83 1.49
N VAL A 37 -18.50 -1.86 2.35
CA VAL A 37 -19.65 -2.30 3.15
C VAL A 37 -20.16 -1.19 4.07
N LEU A 38 -19.25 -0.47 4.75
CA LEU A 38 -19.61 0.67 5.60
C LEU A 38 -20.30 1.78 4.79
N ARG A 39 -19.81 2.05 3.58
CA ARG A 39 -20.39 3.05 2.68
C ARG A 39 -21.85 2.72 2.37
N GLU A 40 -22.12 1.52 1.89
CA GLU A 40 -23.46 1.12 1.46
C GLU A 40 -24.45 1.00 2.63
N LEU A 41 -24.00 0.42 3.75
CA LEU A 41 -24.90 0.11 4.86
C LEU A 41 -25.09 1.27 5.83
N ALA A 42 -24.12 2.19 5.94
CA ALA A 42 -24.14 3.23 6.95
C ALA A 42 -24.01 4.65 6.38
N ILE A 43 -23.17 4.88 5.38
CA ILE A 43 -22.90 6.26 4.94
C ILE A 43 -23.96 6.73 3.95
N VAL A 44 -24.13 6.01 2.84
CA VAL A 44 -25.08 6.34 1.76
C VAL A 44 -26.52 6.56 2.28
N PRO A 45 -27.07 5.71 3.17
CA PRO A 45 -28.43 5.93 3.68
C PRO A 45 -28.61 7.22 4.48
N ARG A 46 -27.52 7.82 4.97
CA ARG A 46 -27.58 9.04 5.82
C ARG A 46 -27.31 10.32 5.05
N ILE A 47 -26.44 10.28 4.05
CA ILE A 47 -25.95 11.49 3.35
C ILE A 47 -26.10 11.43 1.83
N GLY A 48 -26.68 10.36 1.30
CA GLY A 48 -26.88 10.14 -0.13
C GLY A 48 -25.67 9.54 -0.85
N GLU A 49 -25.91 9.12 -2.09
CA GLU A 49 -24.97 8.35 -2.91
C GLU A 49 -23.63 9.09 -3.11
N TYR A 50 -23.67 10.28 -3.70
CA TYR A 50 -22.47 11.02 -4.08
C TYR A 50 -21.62 11.41 -2.86
N ALA A 51 -22.24 12.02 -1.84
CA ALA A 51 -21.52 12.40 -0.63
C ALA A 51 -20.98 11.16 0.11
N GLY A 52 -21.73 10.05 0.08
CA GLY A 52 -21.30 8.78 0.62
C GLY A 52 -20.03 8.25 -0.03
N HIS A 53 -19.96 8.28 -1.37
CA HIS A 53 -18.76 7.91 -2.13
C HIS A 53 -17.57 8.81 -1.81
N VAL A 54 -17.76 10.14 -1.74
CA VAL A 54 -16.68 11.08 -1.43
C VAL A 54 -16.12 10.84 -0.02
N VAL A 55 -16.99 10.75 0.99
CA VAL A 55 -16.58 10.50 2.38
C VAL A 55 -15.88 9.14 2.50
N SER A 56 -16.46 8.09 1.91
CA SER A 56 -15.88 6.75 1.92
C SER A 56 -14.52 6.69 1.22
N THR A 57 -14.35 7.41 0.11
CA THR A 57 -13.05 7.51 -0.58
C THR A 57 -12.02 8.20 0.30
N GLY A 58 -12.39 9.29 0.97
CA GLY A 58 -11.52 9.98 1.93
C GLY A 58 -11.09 9.09 3.10
N LEU A 59 -12.01 8.29 3.65
CA LEU A 59 -11.73 7.32 4.70
C LEU A 59 -10.74 6.24 4.21
N LEU A 60 -10.93 5.71 3.01
CA LEU A 60 -10.02 4.72 2.43
C LEU A 60 -8.64 5.29 2.17
N VAL A 61 -8.54 6.50 1.62
CA VAL A 61 -7.26 7.20 1.41
C VAL A 61 -6.53 7.39 2.74
N GLY A 62 -7.24 7.85 3.79
CA GLY A 62 -6.67 7.98 5.13
C GLY A 62 -6.17 6.65 5.70
N ALA A 63 -6.94 5.57 5.51
CA ALA A 63 -6.56 4.23 5.93
C ALA A 63 -5.30 3.71 5.19
N ILE A 64 -5.21 3.91 3.88
CA ILE A 64 -4.04 3.57 3.06
C ILE A 64 -2.80 4.29 3.58
N LEU A 65 -2.89 5.61 3.80
CA LEU A 65 -1.79 6.41 4.34
C LEU A 65 -1.36 5.92 5.72
N ALA A 66 -2.32 5.62 6.61
CA ALA A 66 -2.04 5.13 7.95
C ALA A 66 -1.33 3.77 7.92
N VAL A 67 -1.80 2.82 7.09
CA VAL A 67 -1.17 1.50 6.94
C VAL A 67 0.23 1.62 6.34
N ALA A 68 0.39 2.41 5.27
CA ALA A 68 1.68 2.64 4.64
C ALA A 68 2.69 3.27 5.62
N TYR A 69 2.28 4.33 6.32
CA TYR A 69 3.08 4.96 7.37
C TYR A 69 3.47 3.95 8.45
N ALA A 70 2.49 3.20 8.97
CA ALA A 70 2.71 2.19 10.01
C ALA A 70 3.70 1.10 9.57
N TYR A 71 3.63 0.68 8.31
CA TYR A 71 4.53 -0.30 7.71
C TYR A 71 5.96 0.25 7.59
N PHE A 72 6.14 1.40 6.93
CA PHE A 72 7.48 1.97 6.71
C PHE A 72 8.12 2.52 8.00
N ALA A 73 7.33 2.92 8.99
CA ALA A 73 7.84 3.34 10.30
C ALA A 73 8.43 2.19 11.11
N ARG A 74 7.95 0.95 10.92
CA ARG A 74 8.36 -0.26 11.65
C ARG A 74 9.33 -1.15 10.87
N THR A 75 9.46 -0.92 9.57
CA THR A 75 10.33 -1.74 8.71
C THR A 75 11.77 -1.24 8.79
N PRO A 76 12.75 -2.11 9.09
CA PRO A 76 14.17 -1.72 9.19
C PRO A 76 14.84 -1.55 7.82
N ASP A 77 14.21 -2.01 6.73
CA ASP A 77 14.78 -1.98 5.39
C ASP A 77 14.89 -0.56 4.83
N ALA A 78 16.07 -0.21 4.32
CA ALA A 78 16.26 1.01 3.54
C ALA A 78 15.87 0.76 2.08
N TYR A 79 14.86 1.47 1.57
CA TYR A 79 14.44 1.37 0.17
C TYR A 79 14.97 2.53 -0.66
N THR A 80 15.43 2.23 -1.87
CA THR A 80 15.74 3.26 -2.88
C THR A 80 14.45 3.87 -3.42
N THR A 81 14.57 5.04 -4.05
CA THR A 81 13.41 5.69 -4.73
C THR A 81 12.77 4.77 -5.77
N ARG A 82 13.57 4.02 -6.53
CA ARG A 82 13.07 3.11 -7.57
C ARG A 82 12.29 1.95 -6.96
N GLU A 83 12.77 1.38 -5.85
CA GLU A 83 12.07 0.31 -5.14
C GLU A 83 10.74 0.81 -4.54
N LEU A 84 10.72 2.00 -3.93
CA LEU A 84 9.48 2.59 -3.40
C LEU A 84 8.46 2.87 -4.50
N ALA A 85 8.91 3.39 -5.65
CA ALA A 85 8.04 3.57 -6.81
C ALA A 85 7.49 2.24 -7.32
N ALA A 86 8.34 1.20 -7.42
CA ALA A 86 7.90 -0.14 -7.83
C ALA A 86 6.88 -0.74 -6.85
N ILE A 87 7.04 -0.54 -5.54
CA ILE A 87 6.07 -0.97 -4.53
C ILE A 87 4.73 -0.27 -4.74
N GLY A 88 4.72 1.05 -4.91
CA GLY A 88 3.48 1.81 -5.12
C GLY A 88 2.75 1.45 -6.41
N VAL A 89 3.50 1.25 -7.50
CA VAL A 89 2.94 0.74 -8.77
C VAL A 89 2.39 -0.68 -8.58
N GLY A 90 3.13 -1.56 -7.90
CA GLY A 90 2.69 -2.92 -7.61
C GLY A 90 1.39 -2.96 -6.80
N TRP A 91 1.29 -2.16 -5.74
CA TRP A 91 0.06 -2.00 -4.97
C TRP A 91 -1.10 -1.50 -5.83
N THR A 92 -0.85 -0.54 -6.72
CA THR A 92 -1.87 -0.01 -7.63
C THR A 92 -2.39 -1.08 -8.58
N VAL A 93 -1.49 -1.81 -9.25
CA VAL A 93 -1.87 -2.90 -10.17
C VAL A 93 -2.68 -3.98 -9.43
N LEU A 94 -2.23 -4.35 -8.23
CA LEU A 94 -2.95 -5.33 -7.41
C LEU A 94 -4.34 -4.84 -7.01
N THR A 95 -4.48 -3.57 -6.61
CA THR A 95 -5.77 -2.98 -6.25
C THR A 95 -6.71 -2.89 -7.43
N VAL A 96 -6.26 -2.41 -8.59
CA VAL A 96 -7.07 -2.37 -9.82
C VAL A 96 -7.50 -3.79 -10.23
N GLY A 97 -6.58 -4.76 -10.19
CA GLY A 97 -6.92 -6.16 -10.46
C GLY A 97 -7.94 -6.73 -9.46
N PHE A 98 -7.80 -6.38 -8.18
CA PHE A 98 -8.74 -6.77 -7.13
C PHE A 98 -10.13 -6.15 -7.34
N GLU A 99 -10.21 -4.88 -7.75
CA GLU A 99 -11.48 -4.22 -8.09
C GLU A 99 -12.21 -4.95 -9.22
N PHE A 100 -11.50 -5.30 -10.29
CA PHE A 100 -12.10 -6.08 -11.37
C PHE A 100 -12.51 -7.49 -10.94
N LEU A 101 -11.75 -8.13 -10.05
CA LEU A 101 -12.11 -9.44 -9.50
C LEU A 101 -13.38 -9.39 -8.64
N VAL A 102 -13.48 -8.39 -7.75
CA VAL A 102 -14.67 -8.15 -6.93
C VAL A 102 -15.86 -7.79 -7.81
N GLY A 103 -15.66 -6.87 -8.77
CA GLY A 103 -16.69 -6.49 -9.73
C GLY A 103 -17.22 -7.68 -10.52
N TYR A 104 -16.33 -8.57 -10.99
CA TYR A 104 -16.72 -9.81 -11.64
C TYR A 104 -17.53 -10.73 -10.72
N ALA A 105 -17.11 -10.89 -9.45
CA ALA A 105 -17.82 -11.71 -8.47
C ALA A 105 -19.21 -11.16 -8.11
N GLU A 106 -19.38 -9.84 -8.16
CA GLU A 106 -20.65 -9.13 -7.91
C GLU A 106 -21.53 -9.03 -9.18
N GLY A 107 -21.02 -9.41 -10.35
CA GLY A 107 -21.71 -9.23 -11.63
C GLY A 107 -21.72 -7.79 -12.15
N THR A 108 -20.84 -6.94 -11.61
CA THR A 108 -20.67 -5.54 -12.01
C THR A 108 -20.00 -5.44 -13.38
N PRO A 109 -20.59 -4.73 -14.36
CA PRO A 109 -19.97 -4.53 -15.66
C PRO A 109 -18.65 -3.76 -15.58
N VAL A 110 -17.68 -4.13 -16.42
CA VAL A 110 -16.36 -3.45 -16.53
C VAL A 110 -16.50 -1.94 -16.76
N SER A 111 -17.52 -1.51 -17.51
CA SER A 111 -17.80 -0.09 -17.75
C SER A 111 -18.14 0.68 -16.48
N VAL A 112 -18.74 0.03 -15.48
CA VAL A 112 -19.05 0.66 -14.19
C VAL A 112 -17.78 0.87 -13.39
N THR A 113 -16.91 -0.14 -13.30
CA THR A 113 -15.59 -0.02 -12.64
C THR A 113 -14.74 1.07 -13.30
N LEU A 114 -14.67 1.10 -14.63
CA LEU A 114 -13.97 2.17 -15.36
C LEU A 114 -14.62 3.54 -15.17
N GLY A 115 -15.94 3.59 -15.06
CA GLY A 115 -16.69 4.83 -14.81
C GLY A 115 -16.29 5.52 -13.51
N GLN A 116 -15.83 4.77 -12.50
CA GLN A 116 -15.32 5.34 -11.24
C GLN A 116 -14.06 6.21 -11.44
N TYR A 117 -13.37 6.08 -12.56
CA TYR A 117 -12.18 6.87 -12.89
C TYR A 117 -12.50 8.16 -13.66
N ASP A 118 -13.77 8.42 -14.01
CA ASP A 118 -14.17 9.61 -14.74
C ASP A 118 -14.24 10.85 -13.82
N VAL A 119 -13.14 11.59 -13.79
CA VAL A 119 -13.01 12.84 -13.03
C VAL A 119 -13.96 13.93 -13.53
N LEU A 120 -14.32 13.93 -14.83
CA LEU A 120 -15.24 14.91 -15.41
C LEU A 120 -16.68 14.64 -14.95
N ALA A 121 -17.01 13.37 -14.67
CA ALA A 121 -18.25 12.97 -14.03
C ALA A 121 -18.25 13.18 -12.50
N GLY A 122 -17.21 13.83 -11.94
CA GLY A 122 -17.10 14.11 -10.51
C GLY A 122 -16.66 12.92 -9.66
N GLN A 123 -16.18 11.83 -10.29
CA GLN A 123 -15.72 10.67 -9.54
C GLN A 123 -14.35 10.93 -8.92
N VAL A 124 -14.21 10.53 -7.65
CA VAL A 124 -13.00 10.78 -6.85
C VAL A 124 -12.14 9.54 -6.66
N TRP A 125 -12.50 8.42 -7.27
CA TRP A 125 -11.83 7.14 -7.05
C TRP A 125 -10.35 7.18 -7.44
N ILE A 126 -9.96 8.01 -8.42
CA ILE A 126 -8.58 8.24 -8.85
C ILE A 126 -7.64 8.61 -7.69
N LEU A 127 -8.17 9.16 -6.59
CA LEU A 127 -7.38 9.47 -5.40
C LEU A 127 -6.78 8.20 -4.76
N VAL A 128 -7.46 7.06 -4.82
CA VAL A 128 -6.98 5.79 -4.27
C VAL A 128 -5.68 5.31 -4.94
N PRO A 129 -5.62 5.09 -6.28
CA PRO A 129 -4.39 4.67 -6.94
C PRO A 129 -3.28 5.71 -6.84
N LEU A 130 -3.60 7.01 -6.90
CA LEU A 130 -2.60 8.06 -6.69
C LEU A 130 -1.99 7.97 -5.29
N THR A 131 -2.81 7.70 -4.27
CA THR A 131 -2.35 7.52 -2.89
C THR A 131 -1.49 6.26 -2.76
N LEU A 132 -1.84 5.15 -3.42
CA LEU A 132 -1.05 3.91 -3.40
C LEU A 132 0.35 4.10 -4.00
N VAL A 133 0.48 4.91 -5.06
CA VAL A 133 1.79 5.26 -5.62
C VAL A 133 2.55 6.23 -4.72
N ALA A 134 1.87 7.24 -4.17
CA ALA A 134 2.51 8.28 -3.37
C ALA A 134 2.96 7.80 -1.98
N ALA A 135 2.18 6.96 -1.30
CA ALA A 135 2.41 6.62 0.10
C ALA A 135 3.79 5.97 0.37
N PRO A 136 4.30 5.02 -0.43
CA PRO A 136 5.66 4.51 -0.27
C PRO A 136 6.72 5.60 -0.43
N LEU A 137 6.54 6.53 -1.37
CA LEU A 137 7.47 7.63 -1.60
C LEU A 137 7.47 8.63 -0.44
N LEU A 138 6.31 8.88 0.17
CA LEU A 138 6.18 9.80 1.30
C LEU A 138 6.80 9.23 2.57
N PHE A 139 6.57 7.95 2.87
CA PHE A 139 6.94 7.37 4.17
C PHE A 139 8.20 6.50 4.14
N GLY A 140 8.58 5.96 2.99
CA GLY A 140 9.77 5.11 2.85
C GLY A 140 11.08 5.88 2.75
N ARG A 141 11.04 7.18 2.40
CA ARG A 141 12.25 8.03 2.25
C ARG A 141 12.82 8.50 3.58
N SER A 142 12.01 8.59 4.62
CA SER A 142 12.31 9.26 5.89
C SER A 142 13.47 8.64 6.70
N ARG A 143 13.97 7.46 6.31
CA ARG A 143 15.13 6.80 6.93
C ARG A 143 16.41 6.81 6.09
N GLY A 144 16.37 7.28 4.85
CA GLY A 144 17.56 7.37 3.98
C GLY A 144 18.49 8.55 4.28
N ALA A 145 18.06 9.52 5.10
CA ALA A 145 18.80 10.76 5.36
C ALA A 145 19.55 10.80 6.72
N GLY A 146 19.52 9.71 7.50
CA GLY A 146 20.04 9.71 8.88
C GLY A 146 21.40 9.04 9.12
N GLY A 147 22.20 8.77 8.07
CA GLY A 147 23.39 7.91 8.19
C GLY A 147 24.73 8.51 7.74
N GLY A 148 24.88 9.85 7.69
CA GLY A 148 26.05 10.47 7.06
C GLY A 148 26.61 11.67 7.79
N GLY A 149 26.82 11.60 9.11
CA GLY A 149 27.35 12.74 9.84
C GLY A 149 27.79 12.49 11.27
N ASP A 150 28.49 11.39 11.58
CA ASP A 150 29.16 11.19 12.87
C ASP A 150 30.53 10.51 12.67
N GLY A 151 31.42 11.13 11.89
CA GLY A 151 32.74 10.57 11.60
C GLY A 151 33.86 11.58 11.35
N ALA A 152 33.68 12.86 11.69
CA ALA A 152 34.68 13.89 11.42
C ALA A 152 34.78 14.94 12.55
N ALA A 153 35.18 14.49 13.74
CA ALA A 153 35.83 15.26 14.81
C ALA A 153 36.04 14.26 15.97
N ALA A 154 37.21 13.67 16.19
CA ALA A 154 38.38 14.35 16.73
C ALA A 154 39.61 13.45 16.55
N GLY A 155 40.32 13.63 15.44
CA GLY A 155 41.76 13.37 15.38
C GLY A 155 42.43 14.73 15.36
N GLY A 156 43.02 15.15 16.48
CA GLY A 156 43.76 16.41 16.56
C GLY A 156 43.56 17.15 17.87
N ALA A 157 44.23 16.70 18.92
CA ALA A 157 44.92 17.54 19.89
C ALA A 157 45.80 16.63 20.75
N GLU A 158 47.11 16.75 20.51
CA GLU A 158 48.24 16.64 21.44
C GLU A 158 48.27 15.51 22.49
#